data_AF-A0A1B6J3E5-F1
#
_entry.id   AF-A0A1B6J3E5-F1
#
_cell.length_a   1.000
_cell.length_b   1.000
_cell.length_c   1.000
_cell.angle_alpha   90.00
_cell.angle_beta   90.00
_cell.angle_gamma   90.00
#
_symmetry.space_group_name_H-M   'P 1'
#
loop_
_entity.id
_entity.type
_entity.pdbx_description
1 polymer ?
#
loop_
_entity_poly.entity_id
_entity_poly.type
_entity_poly.pdbx_seq_one_letter_code
_entity_poly.pdbx_strand_id
1 'polypeptide(L)'
;SRDVDSSYDTFIGILSDVIGSSSACSNGNSKLSKAKLTSPWITLQLINKIETRRKLLRTFRKRPYDSAFKNYYNRFCNNLKNEIDFVKMQHYTNKISACSGDSAQQWKII
;
A
#
# COMPACT_ATOMS: atom_id res chain seq x y z
N SER A 1 -20.74 37.92 -12.69
CA SER A 1 -19.75 36.99 -12.11
C SER A 1 -20.34 35.84 -11.28
N ARG A 2 -21.54 35.94 -10.70
CA ARG A 2 -22.13 34.86 -9.86
C ARG A 2 -22.35 33.51 -10.58
N ASP A 3 -22.63 33.52 -11.89
CA ASP A 3 -22.80 32.28 -12.67
C ASP A 3 -21.52 31.48 -12.87
N VAL A 4 -20.37 32.15 -12.88
CA VAL A 4 -19.06 31.50 -13.04
C VAL A 4 -18.70 30.72 -11.79
N ASP A 5 -18.98 31.31 -10.62
CA ASP A 5 -18.75 30.68 -9.32
C ASP A 5 -19.67 29.44 -9.14
N SER A 6 -20.94 29.55 -9.54
CA SER A 6 -21.90 28.43 -9.52
C SER A 6 -21.47 27.27 -10.44
N SER A 7 -20.96 27.58 -11.64
CA SER A 7 -20.48 26.58 -12.58
C SER A 7 -19.20 25.89 -12.09
N TYR A 8 -18.32 26.65 -11.42
CA TYR A 8 -17.11 26.14 -10.80
C TYR A 8 -17.42 25.20 -9.64
N ASP A 9 -18.33 25.59 -8.73
CA ASP A 9 -18.75 24.76 -7.60
C ASP A 9 -19.41 23.45 -8.07
N THR A 10 -20.21 23.53 -9.13
CA THR A 10 -20.82 22.35 -9.76
C THR A 10 -19.75 21.42 -10.34
N PHE A 11 -18.75 21.98 -11.01
CA PHE A 11 -17.64 21.19 -11.58
C PHE A 11 -16.79 20.51 -10.51
N ILE A 12 -16.43 21.24 -9.44
CA ILE A 12 -15.68 20.69 -8.30
C ILE A 12 -16.49 19.63 -7.55
N GLY A 13 -17.81 19.82 -7.43
CA GLY A 13 -18.73 18.82 -6.89
C GLY A 13 -18.71 17.52 -7.69
N ILE A 14 -18.86 17.61 -9.02
CA ILE A 14 -18.82 16.44 -9.92
C ILE A 14 -17.46 15.74 -9.84
N LEU A 15 -16.35 16.49 -9.85
CA LEU A 15 -15.01 15.92 -9.74
C LEU A 15 -14.80 15.18 -8.43
N SER A 16 -15.24 15.77 -7.32
CA SER A 16 -15.12 15.16 -5.99
C SER A 16 -15.94 13.88 -5.90
N ASP A 17 -17.12 13.87 -6.52
CA ASP A 17 -18.02 12.71 -6.53
C ASP A 17 -17.48 11.57 -7.43
N VAL A 18 -16.89 11.90 -8.57
CA VAL A 18 -16.19 10.93 -9.45
C VAL A 18 -14.96 10.37 -8.75
N ILE A 19 -14.17 11.20 -8.08
CA ILE A 19 -13.00 10.75 -7.30
C ILE A 19 -13.46 9.84 -6.16
N GLY A 20 -14.48 10.25 -5.40
CA GLY A 20 -15.08 9.45 -4.32
C GLY A 20 -15.58 8.10 -4.82
N SER A 21 -16.29 8.08 -5.94
CA SER A 21 -16.83 6.86 -6.56
C SER A 21 -15.76 5.95 -7.15
N SER A 22 -14.71 6.53 -7.74
CA SER A 22 -13.56 5.78 -8.26
C SER A 22 -12.66 5.21 -7.16
N SER A 23 -12.72 5.79 -5.96
CA SER A 23 -12.00 5.32 -4.78
C SER A 23 -12.67 4.14 -4.07
N ALA A 24 -13.82 3.68 -4.58
CA ALA A 24 -14.50 2.48 -4.09
C ALA A 24 -13.52 1.29 -4.16
N CYS A 25 -12.88 1.05 -3.02
CA CYS A 25 -11.96 -0.05 -2.79
C CYS A 25 -12.65 -1.31 -3.28
N SER A 26 -12.08 -1.91 -4.33
CA SER A 26 -12.43 -3.26 -4.73
C SER A 26 -12.25 -4.15 -3.50
N ASN A 27 -13.36 -4.47 -2.83
CA ASN A 27 -13.46 -5.52 -1.83
C ASN A 27 -13.26 -6.84 -2.56
N GLY A 28 -12.02 -7.08 -3.00
CA GLY A 28 -11.59 -8.40 -3.39
C GLY A 28 -11.80 -9.28 -2.18
N ASN A 29 -12.75 -10.21 -2.30
CA ASN A 29 -13.04 -11.26 -1.34
C ASN A 29 -11.74 -12.03 -1.02
N SER A 30 -10.97 -11.50 -0.09
CA SER A 30 -9.74 -12.09 0.40
C SER A 30 -10.12 -12.79 1.68
N LYS A 31 -10.64 -14.01 1.54
CA LYS A 31 -10.60 -14.98 2.62
C LYS A 31 -9.16 -15.44 2.86
N LEU A 32 -8.22 -14.51 3.05
CA LEU A 32 -6.99 -14.81 3.78
C LEU A 32 -7.39 -14.71 5.25
N SER A 33 -7.59 -15.86 5.88
CA SER A 33 -7.81 -15.93 7.32
C SER A 33 -6.74 -15.10 8.02
N LYS A 34 -7.14 -14.20 8.93
CA LYS A 34 -6.23 -13.43 9.80
C LYS A 34 -5.14 -14.32 10.45
N ALA A 35 -5.44 -15.62 10.60
CA ALA A 35 -4.53 -16.67 11.05
C ALA A 35 -3.22 -16.83 10.25
N LYS A 36 -3.09 -16.30 9.03
CA LYS A 36 -1.85 -16.37 8.23
C LYS A 36 -0.93 -15.14 8.36
N LEU A 37 -1.35 -14.09 9.07
CA LEU A 37 -0.51 -12.91 9.25
C LEU A 37 0.49 -13.16 10.38
N THR A 38 1.72 -13.53 10.00
CA THR A 38 2.83 -13.79 10.93
C THR A 38 3.33 -12.55 11.66
N SER A 39 2.95 -11.35 11.23
CA SER A 39 3.31 -10.12 11.92
C SER A 39 2.18 -9.07 11.83
N PRO A 40 1.96 -8.30 12.91
CA PRO A 40 0.82 -7.38 13.01
C PRO A 40 0.93 -6.17 12.06
N TRP A 41 2.13 -5.87 11.55
CA TRP A 41 2.36 -4.79 10.59
C TRP A 41 2.16 -5.23 9.13
N ILE A 42 2.04 -6.53 8.86
CA ILE A 42 1.86 -7.03 7.49
C ILE A 42 0.40 -6.80 7.06
N THR A 43 0.20 -6.05 5.98
CA THR A 43 -1.12 -5.85 5.39
C THR A 43 -1.39 -6.89 4.30
N LEU A 44 -2.67 -7.14 4.03
CA LEU A 44 -3.10 -7.97 2.91
C LEU A 44 -2.56 -7.45 1.56
N GLN A 45 -2.53 -6.14 1.39
CA GLN A 45 -2.00 -5.50 0.18
C GLN A 45 -0.52 -5.86 -0.02
N LEU A 46 0.26 -5.84 1.05
CA LEU A 46 1.67 -6.23 1.03
C LEU A 46 1.84 -7.70 0.62
N ILE A 47 1.00 -8.59 1.14
CA ILE A 47 0.97 -10.01 0.75
C ILE A 47 0.67 -10.15 -0.75
N ASN A 48 -0.35 -9.47 -1.25
CA ASN A 48 -0.71 -9.51 -2.67
C ASN A 48 0.44 -9.03 -3.56
N LYS A 49 1.18 -7.99 -3.12
CA LYS A 49 2.38 -7.52 -3.82
C LYS A 49 3.54 -8.52 -3.75
N ILE A 50 3.74 -9.21 -2.63
CA ILE A 50 4.72 -10.31 -2.50
C ILE A 50 4.37 -11.46 -3.45
N GLU A 51 3.10 -11.85 -3.54
CA GLU A 51 2.65 -12.86 -4.50
C GLU A 51 2.86 -12.41 -5.96
N THR A 52 2.61 -11.13 -6.23
CA THR A 52 2.91 -10.53 -7.54
C THR A 52 4.41 -10.60 -7.86
N ARG A 53 5.29 -10.29 -6.89
CA ARG A 53 6.75 -10.47 -7.04
C ARG A 53 7.10 -11.90 -7.40
N ARG A 54 6.47 -12.90 -6.76
CA ARG A 54 6.71 -14.33 -7.05
C ARG A 54 6.30 -14.68 -8.48
N LYS A 55 5.15 -14.17 -8.95
CA LYS A 55 4.70 -14.34 -10.34
C LYS A 55 5.69 -13.69 -11.32
N LEU A 56 6.10 -12.45 -11.07
CA LEU A 56 7.07 -11.74 -11.92
C LEU A 56 8.42 -12.46 -11.97
N LEU A 57 8.90 -13.01 -10.84
CA LEU A 57 10.14 -13.79 -10.81
C LEU A 57 10.04 -15.05 -11.69
N ARG A 58 8.90 -15.74 -11.67
CA ARG A 58 8.66 -16.90 -12.56
C ARG A 58 8.71 -16.47 -14.03
N THR A 59 8.12 -15.32 -14.37
CA THR A 59 8.17 -14.78 -15.74
C THR A 59 9.58 -14.36 -16.13
N PHE A 60 10.32 -13.69 -15.23
CA PHE A 60 11.70 -13.26 -15.45
C PHE A 60 12.61 -14.44 -15.76
N ARG A 61 12.49 -15.53 -14.99
CA ARG A 61 13.24 -16.78 -15.21
C ARG A 61 12.96 -17.42 -16.57
N LYS A 62 11.75 -17.24 -17.11
CA LYS A 62 11.37 -17.77 -18.44
C LYS A 62 11.86 -16.88 -19.60
N ARG A 63 12.19 -15.62 -19.34
CA ARG A 63 12.60 -14.63 -20.36
C ARG A 63 13.85 -13.88 -19.90
N PRO A 64 15.02 -14.55 -19.79
CA PRO A 64 16.23 -13.94 -19.23
C PRO A 64 16.82 -12.82 -20.09
N TYR A 65 16.53 -12.81 -21.40
CA TYR A 65 17.07 -11.84 -22.37
C TYR A 65 16.22 -10.56 -22.50
N ASP A 66 15.05 -10.51 -21.86
CA ASP A 66 14.16 -9.34 -21.90
C ASP A 66 14.66 -8.29 -20.89
N SER A 67 15.52 -7.39 -21.36
CA SER A 67 16.12 -6.32 -20.56
C SER A 67 15.09 -5.31 -20.04
N ALA A 68 14.03 -5.05 -20.81
CA ALA A 68 12.93 -4.19 -20.39
C ALA A 68 12.17 -4.81 -19.20
N PHE A 69 11.86 -6.11 -19.29
CA PHE A 69 11.21 -6.84 -18.20
C PHE A 69 12.11 -6.94 -16.96
N LYS A 70 13.43 -7.14 -17.14
CA LYS A 70 14.40 -7.10 -16.04
C LYS A 70 14.36 -5.77 -15.28
N ASN A 71 14.36 -4.66 -16.01
CA ASN A 71 14.30 -3.33 -15.41
C ASN A 71 12.99 -3.10 -14.66
N TYR A 72 11.87 -3.54 -15.23
CA TYR A 72 10.57 -3.50 -14.57
C TYR A 72 10.56 -4.33 -13.28
N TYR A 73 11.05 -5.58 -13.33
CA TYR A 73 11.12 -6.46 -12.17
C TYR A 73 11.97 -5.86 -11.03
N ASN A 74 13.13 -5.28 -11.37
CA ASN A 74 14.01 -4.65 -10.40
C ASN A 74 13.35 -3.44 -9.73
N ARG A 75 12.70 -2.56 -10.52
CA ARG A 75 11.92 -1.43 -9.99
C ARG A 75 10.80 -1.90 -9.07
N PHE A 76 10.07 -2.94 -9.45
CA PHE A 76 9.03 -3.53 -8.62
C PHE A 76 9.58 -4.05 -7.30
N CYS A 77 10.72 -4.76 -7.32
CA CYS A 77 11.34 -5.28 -6.10
C CYS A 77 11.82 -4.15 -5.17
N ASN A 78 12.42 -3.09 -5.72
CA ASN A 78 12.87 -1.95 -4.94
C ASN A 78 11.70 -1.20 -4.31
N ASN A 79 10.63 -0.96 -5.08
CA ASN A 79 9.42 -0.32 -4.57
C ASN A 79 8.76 -1.16 -3.47
N LEU A 80 8.65 -2.48 -3.67
CA LEU A 80 8.11 -3.38 -2.65
C LEU A 80 8.97 -3.36 -1.38
N LYS A 81 10.30 -3.33 -1.49
CA LYS A 81 11.18 -3.22 -0.33
C LYS A 81 10.92 -1.93 0.44
N ASN A 82 10.92 -0.79 -0.25
CA ASN A 82 10.66 0.52 0.36
C ASN A 82 9.29 0.56 1.03
N GLU A 83 8.28 -0.06 0.44
CA GLU A 83 6.94 -0.14 1.01
C GLU A 83 6.89 -1.04 2.26
N ILE A 84 7.57 -2.19 2.25
CA ILE A 84 7.71 -3.04 3.45
C ILE A 84 8.34 -2.24 4.59
N ASP A 85 9.46 -1.56 4.30
CA ASP A 85 10.21 -0.78 5.28
C ASP A 85 9.36 0.38 5.82
N PHE A 86 8.65 1.09 4.95
CA PHE A 86 7.74 2.17 5.31
C PHE A 86 6.59 1.69 6.21
N VAL A 87 5.88 0.63 5.82
CA VAL A 87 4.75 0.09 6.59
C VAL A 87 5.21 -0.39 7.96
N LYS A 88 6.36 -1.08 8.01
CA LYS A 88 6.95 -1.53 9.27
C LYS A 88 7.29 -0.34 10.17
N MET A 89 7.99 0.66 9.62
CA MET A 89 8.36 1.88 10.36
C MET A 89 7.11 2.57 10.91
N GLN A 90 6.11 2.84 10.07
CA GLN A 90 4.85 3.48 10.46
C GLN A 90 4.15 2.74 11.60
N HIS A 91 4.09 1.40 11.54
CA HIS A 91 3.49 0.60 12.60
C HIS A 91 4.17 0.80 13.95
N TYR A 92 5.51 0.75 13.99
CA TYR A 92 6.25 0.93 15.24
C TYR A 92 6.23 2.39 15.71
N THR A 93 6.32 3.36 14.80
CA THR A 93 6.16 4.78 15.13
C THR A 93 4.82 5.04 15.80
N ASN A 94 3.74 4.51 15.23
CA ASN A 94 2.39 4.67 15.79
C ASN A 94 2.23 3.99 17.15
N LYS A 95 2.86 2.82 17.34
CA LYS A 95 2.88 2.14 18.65
C LYS A 95 3.63 2.96 19.69
N ILE A 96 4.79 3.52 19.35
CA ILE A 96 5.60 4.34 20.25
C ILE A 96 4.89 5.64 20.60
N SER A 97 4.26 6.30 19.61
CA SER A 97 3.49 7.53 19.84
C SER A 97 2.27 7.29 20.73
N ALA A 98 1.64 6.11 20.63
CA ALA A 98 0.50 5.74 21.49
C ALA A 98 0.89 5.59 22.97
N CYS A 99 2.16 5.36 23.30
CA CYS A 99 2.63 5.23 24.68
C CYS A 99 2.77 6.57 25.42
N SER A 100 2.50 7.72 24.78
CA SER A 100 2.45 9.05 25.43
C SER A 100 3.65 9.40 26.33
N GLY A 101 4.84 8.90 26.02
CA GLY A 101 6.06 9.15 26.80
C GLY A 101 6.33 8.20 27.97
N ASP A 102 5.51 7.15 28.17
CA ASP A 102 5.82 6.08 29.12
C ASP A 102 6.98 5.22 28.58
N SER A 103 8.18 5.50 29.10
CA SER A 103 9.40 4.80 28.72
C SER A 103 9.30 3.29 28.96
N ALA A 104 8.63 2.84 30.02
CA ALA A 104 8.51 1.42 30.33
C ALA A 104 7.64 0.67 29.31
N GLN A 105 6.63 1.34 28.76
CA GLN A 105 5.82 0.79 27.67
C GLN A 105 6.55 0.85 26.32
N GLN A 106 7.31 1.91 26.07
CA GLN A 106 8.12 2.04 24.84
C GLN A 106 9.18 0.92 24.74
N TRP A 107 9.85 0.60 25.86
CA TRP A 107 10.82 -0.50 25.91
C TRP A 107 10.21 -1.89 25.68
N LYS A 108 8.88 -2.05 25.85
CA LYS A 108 8.19 -3.32 25.52
C LYS A 108 7.86 -3.44 24.02
N ILE A 109 7.96 -2.35 23.26
CA ILE A 109 7.66 -2.30 21.83
C ILE A 109 8.90 -2.58 20.98
N ILE A 110 10.08 -2.18 21.48
CA ILE A 110 11.41 -2.39 20.88
C ILE A 110 11.88 -3.83 21.15
#